data_AF-A0A0A1YZN5-F1
#
_entry.id   AF-A0A0A1YZN5-F1
#
_cell.length_a   1.000
_cell.length_b   1.000
_cell.length_c   1.000
_cell.angle_alpha   90.00
_cell.angle_beta   90.00
_cell.angle_gamma   90.00
#
_symmetry.space_group_name_H-M   'P 1'
#
loop_
_entity.id
_entity.type
_entity.pdbx_description
1 polymer ?
#
loop_
_entity_poly.entity_id
_entity_poly.type
_entity_poly.pdbx_seq_one_letter_code
_entity_poly.pdbx_strand_id
1 'polypeptide(L)'
;MVPQFSALPALLAGSDMVAIVPDYVAKVMARLEGMHIEFAPLDLSTPDLFMAWRGASHNDPRERWLRSYFCRYLGQQLERPAFAA
;
A
#
# COMPACT_ATOMS: atom_id res chain seq x y z
N MET A 1 10.14 -7.11 -9.42
CA MET A 1 10.90 -6.66 -8.25
C MET A 1 9.88 -6.36 -7.16
N VAL A 2 9.78 -7.18 -6.11
CA VAL A 2 9.03 -6.80 -4.90
C VAL A 2 10.07 -6.17 -3.98
N PRO A 3 10.16 -4.83 -3.87
CA PRO A 3 11.10 -4.21 -2.95
C PRO A 3 10.51 -4.42 -1.55
N GLN A 4 11.18 -5.24 -0.75
CA GLN A 4 10.62 -5.71 0.50
C GLN A 4 10.73 -4.62 1.58
N PHE A 5 9.61 -3.96 1.91
CA PHE A 5 9.55 -2.92 2.93
C PHE A 5 9.78 -3.43 4.37
N SER A 6 9.86 -4.75 4.60
CA SER A 6 9.96 -5.30 5.96
C SER A 6 11.25 -4.96 6.68
N ALA A 7 12.35 -4.71 5.94
CA ALA A 7 13.63 -4.31 6.54
C ALA A 7 13.73 -2.79 6.76
N LEU A 8 12.84 -2.00 6.15
CA LEU A 8 12.90 -0.54 6.19
C LEU A 8 12.86 0.04 7.62
N PRO A 9 12.01 -0.45 8.55
CA PRO A 9 12.00 0.10 9.91
C PRO A 9 13.36 -0.05 10.62
N ALA A 10 14.01 -1.20 10.46
CA ALA A 10 15.31 -1.45 11.07
C ALA A 10 16.41 -0.58 10.46
N LEU A 11 16.29 -0.21 9.18
CA LEU A 11 17.22 0.69 8.51
C LEU A 11 17.05 2.15 8.93
N LEU A 12 15.81 2.58 9.17
CA LEU A 12 15.52 3.96 9.58
C LEU A 12 15.83 4.19 11.07
N ALA A 13 15.65 3.17 11.91
CA ALA A 13 15.86 3.27 13.35
C ALA A 13 17.27 3.76 13.70
N GLY A 14 17.35 4.82 14.52
CA GLY A 14 18.62 5.39 14.97
C GLY A 14 19.41 6.14 13.89
N SER A 15 18.78 6.49 12.77
CA SER A 15 19.37 7.29 11.70
C SER A 15 18.56 8.57 11.46
N ASP A 16 19.16 9.54 10.77
CA ASP A 16 18.47 10.77 10.31
C ASP A 16 17.82 10.58 8.92
N MET A 17 17.56 9.34 8.52
CA MET A 17 16.98 9.04 7.21
C MET A 17 15.45 9.12 7.23
N VAL A 18 14.89 9.48 6.07
CA VAL A 18 13.46 9.44 5.81
C VAL A 18 13.19 8.61 4.55
N ALA A 19 12.00 8.00 4.47
CA ALA A 19 11.60 7.19 3.32
C ALA A 19 10.19 7.55 2.87
N ILE A 20 10.00 7.64 1.55
CA ILE A 20 8.68 7.77 0.92
C ILE A 20 8.21 6.37 0.56
N VAL A 21 7.05 5.98 1.10
CA VAL A 21 6.45 4.66 0.89
C VAL A 21 4.96 4.80 0.58
N PRO A 22 4.32 3.79 -0.05
CA PRO A 22 2.88 3.76 -0.18
C PRO A 22 2.17 3.88 1.18
N ASP A 23 0.99 4.50 1.19
CA ASP A 23 0.25 4.82 2.41
C ASP A 23 -0.03 3.60 3.30
N TYR A 24 -0.33 2.45 2.70
CA TYR A 24 -0.59 1.20 3.40
C TYR A 24 0.66 0.67 4.10
N VAL A 25 1.86 0.93 3.56
CA VAL A 25 3.13 0.59 4.21
C VAL A 25 3.37 1.53 5.39
N ALA A 26 3.21 2.84 5.17
CA ALA A 26 3.37 3.85 6.21
C ALA A 26 2.44 3.58 7.40
N LYS A 27 1.16 3.28 7.16
CA LYS A 27 0.17 2.94 8.20
C LYS A 27 0.56 1.71 9.03
N VAL A 28 1.24 0.72 8.45
CA VAL A 28 1.74 -0.45 9.18
C VAL A 28 2.98 -0.06 10.00
N MET A 29 3.91 0.70 9.42
CA MET A 29 5.13 1.13 10.10
C MET A 29 4.87 2.10 11.25
N ALA A 30 3.84 2.95 11.16
CA ALA A 30 3.43 3.86 12.22
C ALA A 30 2.98 3.15 13.51
N ARG A 31 2.74 1.83 13.46
CA ARG A 31 2.45 1.01 14.65
C ARG A 31 3.72 0.56 15.39
N LEU A 32 4.89 0.75 14.78
CA LEU A 32 6.18 0.45 15.39
C LEU A 32 6.62 1.64 16.24
N GLU A 33 7.21 1.36 17.40
CA GLU A 33 7.72 2.41 18.28
C GLU A 33 8.83 3.22 17.59
N GLY A 34 8.80 4.55 17.79
CA GLY A 34 9.79 5.47 17.22
C GLY A 34 9.61 5.80 15.73
N MET A 35 8.54 5.32 15.08
CA MET A 35 8.22 5.66 13.70
C MET A 35 7.13 6.72 13.63
N HIS A 36 7.37 7.76 12.83
CA HIS A 36 6.39 8.80 12.52
C HIS A 36 6.09 8.80 11.02
N ILE A 37 4.86 9.15 10.67
CA ILE A 37 4.42 9.26 9.28
C ILE A 37 3.88 10.65 9.03
N GLU A 38 4.28 11.23 7.90
CA GLU A 38 3.79 12.52 7.40
C GLU A 38 3.52 12.40 5.90
N PHE A 39 2.76 13.35 5.36
CA PHE A 39 2.59 13.45 3.91
C PHE A 39 3.89 13.94 3.28
N ALA A 40 4.27 13.36 2.14
CA ALA A 40 5.43 13.82 1.40
C ALA A 40 5.19 15.27 0.93
N PRO A 41 6.17 16.18 1.09
CA PRO A 41 6.06 17.57 0.64
C PRO A 41 6.25 17.72 -0.89
N LEU A 42 5.94 16.65 -1.62
CA LEU A 42 6.13 16.51 -3.06
C LEU A 42 4.79 16.13 -3.67
N ASP A 43 4.48 16.69 -4.84
CA ASP A 43 3.34 16.23 -5.62
C ASP A 43 3.67 14.87 -6.25
N LEU A 44 3.14 13.80 -5.65
CA LEU A 44 3.38 12.43 -6.05
C LEU A 44 2.10 11.84 -6.62
N SER A 45 2.21 11.23 -7.80
CA SER A 45 1.08 10.47 -8.35
C SER A 45 0.77 9.26 -7.48
N THR A 46 -0.51 9.03 -7.23
CA THR A 46 -0.99 7.81 -6.58
C THR A 46 -1.01 6.69 -7.61
N PRO A 47 -0.15 5.66 -7.49
CA PRO A 47 -0.16 4.57 -8.45
C PRO A 47 -1.43 3.74 -8.31
N ASP A 48 -2.04 3.42 -9.45
CA ASP A 48 -3.18 2.51 -9.48
C ASP A 48 -2.75 1.08 -9.15
N LEU A 49 -3.54 0.42 -8.29
CA LEU A 49 -3.34 -0.99 -7.96
C LEU A 49 -4.20 -1.87 -8.88
N PHE A 50 -3.55 -2.61 -9.77
CA PHE A 50 -4.22 -3.53 -10.69
C PHE A 50 -4.11 -4.98 -10.24
N MET A 51 -5.16 -5.75 -10.55
CA MET A 51 -5.17 -7.19 -10.41
C MET A 51 -5.14 -7.84 -11.80
N ALA A 52 -4.20 -8.75 -12.01
CA ALA A 52 -4.06 -9.48 -13.27
C ALA A 52 -4.35 -10.98 -13.06
N TRP A 53 -4.98 -11.60 -14.06
CA TRP A 53 -5.23 -13.05 -14.09
C TRP A 53 -5.16 -13.56 -15.53
N ARG A 54 -5.13 -14.89 -15.69
CA ARG A 54 -5.11 -15.52 -17.01
C ARG A 54 -6.51 -15.50 -17.62
N GLY A 55 -6.63 -15.16 -18.90
CA GLY A 55 -7.92 -15.16 -19.60
C GLY A 55 -8.66 -16.50 -19.52
N ALA A 56 -7.92 -17.62 -19.60
CA ALA A 56 -8.49 -18.97 -19.50
C ALA A 56 -9.20 -19.27 -18.17
N SER A 57 -8.81 -18.61 -17.08
CA SER A 57 -9.40 -18.81 -15.75
C SER A 57 -10.40 -17.71 -15.36
N HIS A 58 -10.73 -16.80 -16.29
CA HIS A 58 -11.68 -15.72 -16.04
C HIS A 58 -13.04 -16.23 -15.52
N ASN A 59 -13.51 -17.36 -16.06
CA ASN A 59 -14.80 -17.96 -15.70
C ASN A 59 -14.73 -19.02 -14.59
N ASP A 60 -13.56 -19.33 -14.02
CA ASP A 60 -13.48 -20.27 -12.90
C ASP A 60 -14.23 -19.68 -11.68
N PRO A 61 -15.24 -20.37 -11.12
CA PRO A 61 -16.03 -19.87 -10.00
C PRO A 61 -15.20 -19.53 -8.76
N ARG A 62 -14.12 -20.29 -8.49
CA ARG A 62 -13.25 -20.09 -7.32
C ARG A 62 -12.40 -18.84 -7.49
N GLU A 63 -11.84 -18.63 -8.68
CA GLU A 63 -11.09 -17.40 -8.97
C GLU A 63 -12.02 -16.19 -8.98
N ARG A 64 -13.23 -16.30 -9.56
CA ARG A 64 -14.24 -15.23 -9.50
C ARG A 64 -14.59 -14.86 -8.06
N TRP A 65 -14.80 -15.86 -7.20
CA TRP A 65 -15.03 -15.62 -5.77
C TRP A 65 -13.84 -14.89 -5.14
N LEU A 66 -12.61 -15.35 -5.35
CA LEU A 66 -11.41 -14.73 -4.78
C LEU A 66 -11.23 -13.27 -5.25
N ARG A 67 -11.42 -13.00 -6.53
CA ARG A 67 -11.37 -11.62 -7.08
C ARG A 67 -12.45 -10.75 -6.46
N SER A 68 -13.68 -11.26 -6.32
CA SER A 68 -14.76 -10.52 -5.66
C SER A 68 -14.44 -10.20 -4.20
N TYR A 69 -13.77 -11.13 -3.50
CA TYR A 69 -13.32 -10.94 -2.13
C TYR A 69 -12.27 -9.84 -2.04
N PHE A 70 -11.23 -9.90 -2.88
CA PHE A 70 -10.24 -8.83 -2.95
C PHE A 70 -10.85 -7.47 -3.29
N CYS A 71 -11.74 -7.39 -4.29
CA CYS A 71 -12.43 -6.13 -4.60
C CYS A 71 -13.24 -5.60 -3.41
N ARG A 72 -13.91 -6.48 -2.66
CA ARG A 72 -14.68 -6.09 -1.47
C ARG A 72 -13.82 -5.47 -0.38
N TYR A 73 -12.66 -6.06 -0.08
CA TYR A 73 -11.84 -5.66 1.08
C TYR A 73 -10.71 -4.68 0.73
N LEU A 74 -10.18 -4.74 -0.49
CA LEU A 74 -9.06 -3.92 -0.94
C LEU A 74 -9.49 -2.81 -1.90
N GLY A 75 -10.64 -2.94 -2.57
CA GLY A 75 -11.14 -1.92 -3.51
C GLY A 75 -11.71 -0.66 -2.85
N GLN A 76 -12.03 -0.71 -1.55
CA GLN A 76 -12.60 0.42 -0.80
C GLN A 76 -11.57 1.26 -0.02
N GLN A 77 -10.31 0.83 0.03
CA GLN A 77 -9.29 1.40 0.93
C GLN A 77 -8.60 2.68 0.39
N LEU A 78 -8.82 3.06 -0.87
CA LEU A 78 -8.01 4.08 -1.55
C LEU A 78 -8.59 5.51 -1.51
N GLU A 79 -9.82 5.71 -1.05
CA GLU A 79 -10.41 7.05 -0.97
C GLU A 79 -10.48 7.53 0.48
N ARG A 80 -9.35 7.98 1.01
CA ARG A 80 -9.37 8.93 2.13
C ARG A 80 -9.03 10.30 1.55
N PRO A 81 -9.94 11.29 1.66
CA PRO A 81 -9.75 12.58 1.01
C PRO A 81 -8.47 13.24 1.51
N ALA A 82 -7.65 13.71 0.56
CA ALA A 82 -6.64 14.71 0.83
C ALA A 82 -7.38 15.95 1.35
N PHE A 83 -7.29 16.20 2.66
CA PHE A 83 -7.93 17.37 3.23
C PHE A 83 -7.14 18.61 2.83
N ALA A 84 -7.88 19.60 2.34
CA ALA A 84 -7.43 20.93 1.98
C ALA A 84 -6.73 21.63 3.16
N ALA A 85 -5.62 22.29 2.87
CA ALA A 85 -5.12 23.44 3.61
C ALA A 85 -4.44 24.39 2.62
#